data_AF-A0A935SRS7-F1
#
_entry.id   AF-A0A935SRS7-F1
#
_cell.length_a   1.000
_cell.length_b   1.000
_cell.length_c   1.000
_cell.angle_alpha   90.00
_cell.angle_beta   90.00
_cell.angle_gamma   90.00
#
_symmetry.space_group_name_H-M   'P 1'
#
loop_
_entity.id
_entity.type
_entity.pdbx_description
1 polymer ?
#
loop_
_entity_poly.entity_id
_entity_poly.type
_entity_poly.pdbx_seq_one_letter_code
_entity_poly.pdbx_strand_id
1 'polypeptide(L)'
;MKTEKFLAVEGKKVKLKDHPTDFTDGFTDKKEAALDLEKNVAALAELQDKLYAQNVHSLLIIFQAMDAAGKDSAIKHVMSGVNPQGCQVTAFKAPSAEELDHDYLWRCQKALPERGRIGIFNRSHYEEVLVVRVHPGILQGQQLPDAIKSDKNIWKKRFEHIRDWENHLAENGTHVIKFFLNVSKDEQKKRFLERIDQPEKNWKFSAGDAKERAVWDDYMKAYEDAISATSTKKSPWYIIPADKKWFTRLAVSEIIVKRLESMGLAYPTVTEARMAELVESKAILEAEK
;
A
#
# COMPACT_ATOMS: atom_id res chain seq x y z
N MET A 1 -7.14 -14.96 10.47
CA MET A 1 -8.19 -14.88 9.41
C MET A 1 -7.67 -15.48 8.09
N LYS A 2 -8.53 -16.00 7.20
CA LYS A 2 -8.10 -16.50 5.87
C LYS A 2 -7.97 -15.34 4.88
N THR A 3 -6.74 -14.89 4.66
CA THR A 3 -6.40 -13.70 3.87
C THR A 3 -6.63 -13.88 2.36
N GLU A 4 -6.72 -15.12 1.89
CA GLU A 4 -6.97 -15.49 0.50
C GLU A 4 -8.33 -14.99 0.01
N LYS A 5 -9.29 -14.76 0.92
CA LYS A 5 -10.61 -14.21 0.60
C LYS A 5 -10.55 -12.79 0.04
N PHE A 6 -9.49 -12.04 0.34
CA PHE A 6 -9.30 -10.68 -0.16
C PHE A 6 -8.42 -10.62 -1.41
N LEU A 7 -7.76 -11.72 -1.76
CA LEU A 7 -6.79 -11.77 -2.86
C LEU A 7 -7.50 -11.65 -4.22
N ALA A 8 -7.12 -10.66 -5.01
CA ALA A 8 -7.45 -10.63 -6.43
C ALA A 8 -6.56 -11.66 -7.15
N VAL A 9 -7.14 -12.79 -7.55
CA VAL A 9 -6.39 -13.91 -8.13
C VAL A 9 -5.85 -13.53 -9.52
N GLU A 10 -4.56 -13.77 -9.74
CA GLU A 10 -3.88 -13.54 -11.02
C GLU A 10 -4.63 -14.19 -12.20
N GLY A 11 -4.78 -13.43 -13.28
CA GLY A 11 -5.47 -13.87 -14.50
C GLY A 11 -7.01 -13.91 -14.39
N LYS A 12 -7.60 -13.63 -13.22
CA LYS A 12 -9.05 -13.51 -13.07
C LYS A 12 -9.50 -12.06 -13.20
N LYS A 13 -10.63 -11.87 -13.90
CA LYS A 13 -11.31 -10.57 -13.92
C LYS A 13 -11.94 -10.31 -12.56
N VAL A 14 -11.62 -9.15 -12.00
CA VAL A 14 -12.22 -8.61 -10.79
C VAL A 14 -13.52 -7.89 -11.15
N LYS A 15 -14.54 -8.10 -10.32
CA LYS A 15 -15.76 -7.30 -10.31
C LYS A 15 -16.01 -6.85 -8.88
N LEU A 16 -15.94 -5.55 -8.60
CA LEU A 16 -16.00 -5.02 -7.24
C LEU A 16 -17.32 -5.31 -6.54
N LYS A 17 -18.40 -5.50 -7.31
CA LYS A 17 -19.70 -5.95 -6.77
C LYS A 17 -19.65 -7.32 -6.06
N ASP A 18 -18.67 -8.17 -6.40
CA ASP A 18 -18.48 -9.48 -5.79
C ASP A 18 -17.63 -9.40 -4.50
N HIS A 19 -17.20 -8.19 -4.12
CA HIS A 19 -16.40 -7.91 -2.92
C HIS A 19 -17.16 -6.92 -2.00
N PRO A 20 -17.98 -7.42 -1.06
CA PRO A 20 -18.76 -6.57 -0.17
C PRO A 20 -17.87 -5.62 0.65
N THR A 21 -18.29 -4.37 0.80
CA THR A 21 -17.49 -3.29 1.40
C THR A 21 -17.52 -3.31 2.94
N ASP A 22 -18.44 -4.06 3.53
CA ASP A 22 -18.72 -4.16 4.97
C ASP A 22 -18.48 -5.57 5.55
N PHE A 23 -17.96 -6.49 4.73
CA PHE A 23 -17.61 -7.85 5.13
C PHE A 23 -16.59 -7.84 6.28
N THR A 24 -16.78 -8.73 7.26
CA THR A 24 -15.94 -8.81 8.47
C THR A 24 -15.39 -10.20 8.75
N ASP A 25 -15.45 -11.15 7.81
CA ASP A 25 -14.98 -12.53 8.01
C ASP A 25 -15.48 -13.20 9.30
N GLY A 26 -16.71 -12.90 9.72
CA GLY A 26 -17.31 -13.45 10.94
C GLY A 26 -16.99 -12.68 12.23
N PHE A 27 -16.11 -11.66 12.19
CA PHE A 27 -15.90 -10.78 13.34
C PHE A 27 -17.16 -9.95 13.59
N THR A 28 -17.75 -10.13 14.77
CA THR A 28 -18.95 -9.40 15.22
C THR A 28 -18.63 -8.37 16.30
N ASP A 29 -17.53 -8.54 17.05
CA ASP A 29 -17.11 -7.62 18.10
C ASP A 29 -15.87 -6.80 17.67
N LYS A 30 -15.98 -5.47 17.82
CA LYS A 30 -14.88 -4.54 17.60
C LYS A 30 -13.74 -4.75 18.60
N LYS A 31 -14.02 -5.23 19.82
CA LYS A 31 -12.98 -5.47 20.83
C LYS A 31 -12.09 -6.64 20.45
N GLU A 32 -12.68 -7.75 19.99
CA GLU A 32 -11.93 -8.91 19.50
C GLU A 32 -11.00 -8.51 18.35
N ALA A 33 -11.52 -7.77 17.36
CA ALA A 33 -10.69 -7.29 16.26
C ALA A 33 -9.59 -6.31 16.69
N ALA A 34 -9.79 -5.56 17.77
CA ALA A 34 -8.76 -4.70 18.33
C ALA A 34 -7.63 -5.51 19.01
N LEU A 35 -7.98 -6.55 19.75
CA LEU A 35 -7.00 -7.46 20.37
C LEU A 35 -6.16 -8.18 19.31
N ASP A 36 -6.77 -8.65 18.23
CA ASP A 36 -6.03 -9.29 17.15
C ASP A 36 -5.18 -8.29 16.35
N LEU A 37 -5.64 -7.05 16.18
CA LEU A 37 -4.83 -5.98 15.62
C LEU A 37 -3.60 -5.70 16.50
N GLU A 38 -3.74 -5.67 17.82
CA GLU A 38 -2.61 -5.47 18.75
C GLU A 38 -1.57 -6.59 18.65
N LYS A 39 -2.01 -7.86 18.54
CA LYS A 39 -1.12 -9.00 18.29
C LYS A 39 -0.36 -8.83 16.96
N ASN A 40 -1.08 -8.44 15.90
CA ASN A 40 -0.47 -8.23 14.59
C ASN A 40 0.52 -7.06 14.60
N VAL A 41 0.25 -5.98 15.34
CA VAL A 41 1.18 -4.86 15.52
C VAL A 41 2.45 -5.29 16.25
N ALA A 42 2.34 -6.11 17.29
CA ALA A 42 3.50 -6.69 17.98
C ALA A 42 4.33 -7.60 17.07
N ALA A 43 3.68 -8.52 16.34
CA ALA A 43 4.36 -9.40 15.38
C ALA A 43 5.03 -8.60 14.26
N LEU A 44 4.37 -7.57 13.75
CA LEU A 44 4.91 -6.67 12.73
C LEU A 44 6.17 -5.95 13.22
N ALA A 45 6.22 -5.51 14.48
CA ALA A 45 7.41 -4.88 15.06
C ALA A 45 8.61 -5.84 15.06
N GLU A 46 8.43 -7.07 15.56
CA GLU A 46 9.49 -8.09 15.58
C GLU A 46 9.97 -8.45 14.16
N LEU A 47 9.03 -8.63 13.23
CA LEU A 47 9.37 -8.96 11.84
C LEU A 47 10.08 -7.80 11.14
N GLN A 48 9.72 -6.55 11.45
CA GLN A 48 10.41 -5.39 10.91
C GLN A 48 11.84 -5.27 11.45
N ASP A 49 12.09 -5.60 12.72
CA ASP A 49 13.44 -5.64 13.29
C ASP A 49 14.31 -6.67 12.56
N LYS A 50 13.77 -7.86 12.27
CA LYS A 50 14.47 -8.89 11.48
C LYS A 50 14.72 -8.41 10.05
N LEU A 51 13.72 -7.80 9.40
CA LEU A 51 13.88 -7.21 8.06
C LEU A 51 15.05 -6.23 8.05
N TYR A 52 15.07 -5.31 9.01
CA TYR A 52 16.07 -4.26 9.13
C TYR A 52 17.47 -4.82 9.39
N ALA A 53 17.58 -5.76 10.33
CA ALA A 53 18.86 -6.38 10.67
C ALA A 53 19.44 -7.22 9.52
N GLN A 54 18.58 -7.95 8.80
CA GLN A 54 19.02 -8.81 7.69
C GLN A 54 19.44 -7.99 6.46
N ASN A 55 18.79 -6.85 6.22
CA ASN A 55 19.20 -5.83 5.24
C ASN A 55 19.47 -6.33 3.79
N VAL A 56 18.75 -7.36 3.34
CA VAL A 56 18.84 -7.89 1.95
C VAL A 56 17.51 -7.86 1.21
N HIS A 57 16.41 -7.65 1.91
CA HIS A 57 15.06 -7.51 1.37
C HIS A 57 14.48 -6.12 1.69
N SER A 58 13.48 -5.68 0.94
CA SER A 58 12.62 -4.57 1.33
C SER A 58 11.16 -4.91 1.06
N LEU A 59 10.23 -4.22 1.72
CA LEU A 59 8.79 -4.40 1.53
C LEU A 59 8.16 -3.09 1.06
N LEU A 60 7.58 -3.08 -0.13
CA LEU A 60 6.77 -1.99 -0.66
C LEU A 60 5.29 -2.30 -0.47
N ILE A 61 4.60 -1.44 0.27
CA ILE A 61 3.16 -1.51 0.54
C ILE A 61 2.47 -0.36 -0.19
N ILE A 62 1.52 -0.67 -1.04
CA ILE A 62 0.78 0.33 -1.83
C ILE A 62 -0.66 0.40 -1.34
N PHE A 63 -1.12 1.59 -0.99
CA PHE A 63 -2.52 1.87 -0.67
C PHE A 63 -3.17 2.70 -1.78
N GLN A 64 -4.20 2.11 -2.38
CA GLN A 64 -5.10 2.80 -3.29
C GLN A 64 -6.53 2.74 -2.77
N ALA A 65 -7.28 3.82 -2.96
CA ALA A 65 -8.67 3.88 -2.55
C ALA A 65 -9.33 5.18 -3.02
N MET A 66 -10.65 5.17 -3.14
CA MET A 66 -11.45 6.39 -3.20
C MET A 66 -11.22 7.27 -1.95
N ASP A 67 -11.49 8.58 -2.09
CA ASP A 67 -11.42 9.49 -0.96
C ASP A 67 -12.38 9.10 0.16
N ALA A 68 -11.97 9.41 1.40
CA ALA A 68 -12.63 8.98 2.64
C ALA A 68 -12.70 7.46 2.89
N ALA A 69 -12.05 6.60 2.09
CA ALA A 69 -11.98 5.16 2.36
C ALA A 69 -11.15 4.78 3.62
N GLY A 70 -10.23 5.65 4.06
CA GLY A 70 -9.51 5.48 5.33
C GLY A 70 -8.05 5.06 5.23
N LYS A 71 -7.37 5.30 4.10
CA LYS A 71 -5.93 5.02 3.87
C LYS A 71 -5.05 5.48 5.03
N ASP A 72 -5.10 6.77 5.37
CA ASP A 72 -4.28 7.37 6.44
C ASP A 72 -4.52 6.71 7.80
N SER A 73 -5.77 6.32 8.07
CA SER A 73 -6.12 5.64 9.30
C SER A 73 -5.63 4.19 9.32
N ALA A 74 -5.61 3.49 8.19
CA ALA A 74 -5.05 2.15 8.12
C ALA A 74 -3.54 2.21 8.37
N ILE A 75 -2.83 3.11 7.66
CA ILE A 75 -1.39 3.32 7.83
C ILE A 75 -1.04 3.66 9.28
N LYS A 76 -1.70 4.67 9.86
CA LYS A 76 -1.41 5.13 11.23
C LYS A 76 -1.53 4.01 12.28
N HIS A 77 -2.58 3.20 12.20
CA HIS A 77 -2.88 2.20 13.23
C HIS A 77 -2.13 0.89 13.01
N VAL A 78 -1.93 0.47 11.76
CA VAL A 78 -1.21 -0.78 11.48
C VAL A 78 0.28 -0.61 11.74
N MET A 79 0.84 0.57 11.44
CA MET A 79 2.27 0.84 11.61
C MET A 79 2.64 1.40 12.99
N SER A 80 1.71 1.42 13.97
CA SER A 80 1.94 2.12 15.24
C SER A 80 3.00 1.47 16.13
N GLY A 81 3.32 0.19 15.92
CA GLY A 81 4.38 -0.52 16.64
C GLY A 81 5.71 -0.61 15.87
N VAL A 82 5.76 -0.13 14.64
CA VAL A 82 6.96 -0.23 13.78
C VAL A 82 7.96 0.85 14.16
N ASN A 83 9.25 0.50 14.20
CA ASN A 83 10.31 1.48 14.43
C ASN A 83 10.33 2.49 13.26
N PRO A 84 10.20 3.80 13.51
CA PRO A 84 10.15 4.80 12.45
C PRO A 84 11.43 4.85 11.59
N GLN A 85 12.57 4.36 12.07
CA GLN A 85 13.79 4.25 11.25
C GLN A 85 13.62 3.21 10.11
N GLY A 86 12.86 2.14 10.36
CA GLY A 86 12.63 1.06 9.41
C GLY A 86 11.43 1.26 8.48
N CYS A 87 10.71 2.37 8.58
CA CYS A 87 9.48 2.60 7.82
C CYS A 87 9.38 4.04 7.28
N GLN A 88 9.01 4.18 5.99
CA GLN A 88 8.81 5.47 5.35
C GLN A 88 7.47 5.53 4.61
N VAL A 89 6.74 6.63 4.79
CA VAL A 89 5.50 6.90 4.05
C VAL A 89 5.74 7.98 3.00
N THR A 90 5.44 7.67 1.75
CA THR A 90 5.41 8.63 0.65
C THR A 90 3.97 8.81 0.18
N ALA A 91 3.45 10.03 0.33
CA ALA A 91 2.10 10.38 -0.11
C ALA A 91 2.14 11.09 -1.46
N PHE A 92 1.80 10.39 -2.53
CA PHE A 92 1.82 10.97 -3.87
C PHE A 92 0.63 11.90 -4.09
N LYS A 93 0.90 13.08 -4.64
CA LYS A 93 -0.11 14.08 -5.03
C LYS A 93 -0.09 14.28 -6.55
N ALA A 94 -0.78 15.31 -7.03
CA ALA A 94 -0.63 15.77 -8.41
C ALA A 94 0.86 15.95 -8.74
N PRO A 95 1.35 15.46 -9.89
CA PRO A 95 2.76 15.56 -10.23
C PRO A 95 3.26 17.00 -10.30
N SER A 96 4.51 17.24 -9.88
CA SER A 96 5.19 18.53 -10.07
C SER A 96 5.61 18.73 -11.54
N ALA A 97 6.07 19.94 -11.90
CA ALA A 97 6.61 20.19 -13.24
C ALA A 97 7.83 19.32 -13.55
N GLU A 98 8.73 19.11 -12.57
CA GLU A 98 9.87 18.18 -12.70
C GLU A 98 9.39 16.74 -12.90
N GLU A 99 8.41 16.30 -12.12
CA GLU A 99 7.87 14.94 -12.25
C GLU A 99 7.17 14.73 -13.61
N LEU A 100 6.53 15.76 -14.16
CA LEU A 100 5.92 15.73 -15.50
C LEU A 100 6.94 15.79 -16.66
N ASP A 101 8.19 16.16 -16.37
CA ASP A 101 9.29 16.16 -17.34
C ASP A 101 9.95 14.76 -17.46
N HIS A 102 9.58 13.84 -16.58
CA HIS A 102 10.01 12.44 -16.58
C HIS A 102 8.86 11.49 -16.92
N ASP A 103 9.18 10.21 -17.13
CA ASP A 103 8.14 9.18 -17.18
C ASP A 103 7.44 9.02 -15.82
N TYR A 104 6.22 8.51 -15.84
CA TYR A 104 5.38 8.50 -14.64
C TYR A 104 5.85 7.54 -13.52
N LEU A 105 6.74 6.59 -13.82
CA LEU A 105 7.30 5.68 -12.82
C LEU A 105 8.50 6.30 -12.11
N TRP A 106 9.20 7.27 -12.72
CA TRP A 106 10.42 7.87 -12.18
C TRP A 106 10.28 8.35 -10.72
N ARG A 107 9.21 9.11 -10.41
CA ARG A 107 9.01 9.61 -9.04
C ARG A 107 8.74 8.49 -8.03
N CYS A 108 8.11 7.41 -8.49
CA CYS A 108 7.86 6.22 -7.68
C CYS A 108 9.15 5.42 -7.48
N GLN A 109 10.01 5.33 -8.49
CA GLN A 109 11.34 4.72 -8.42
C GLN A 109 12.21 5.44 -7.38
N LYS A 110 12.22 6.78 -7.38
CA LYS A 110 12.97 7.59 -6.40
C LYS A 110 12.54 7.37 -4.95
N ALA A 111 11.28 6.98 -4.74
CA ALA A 111 10.69 6.82 -3.43
C ALA A 111 10.70 5.36 -2.92
N LEU A 112 11.32 4.43 -3.65
CA LEU A 112 11.38 3.03 -3.24
C LEU A 112 12.10 2.86 -1.90
N PRO A 113 11.68 1.89 -1.07
CA PRO A 113 12.38 1.59 0.17
C PRO A 113 13.76 0.98 -0.11
N GLU A 114 14.74 1.42 0.66
CA GLU A 114 16.04 0.77 0.78
C GLU A 114 15.87 -0.64 1.38
N ARG A 115 16.94 -1.44 1.30
CA ARG A 115 17.01 -2.71 2.01
C ARG A 115 16.79 -2.53 3.51
N GLY A 116 16.18 -3.52 4.13
CA GLY A 116 15.81 -3.53 5.53
C GLY A 116 14.57 -2.69 5.88
N ARG A 117 13.95 -2.02 4.90
CA ARG A 117 12.88 -1.04 5.17
C ARG A 117 11.53 -1.44 4.60
N ILE A 118 10.50 -0.90 5.23
CA ILE A 118 9.12 -0.88 4.73
C ILE A 118 8.86 0.48 4.09
N GLY A 119 8.57 0.48 2.79
CA GLY A 119 8.10 1.66 2.06
C GLY A 119 6.59 1.62 1.91
N ILE A 120 5.91 2.72 2.22
CA ILE A 120 4.46 2.83 2.15
C ILE A 120 4.08 3.92 1.16
N PHE A 121 3.43 3.54 0.08
CA PHE A 121 2.89 4.45 -0.92
C PHE A 121 1.42 4.73 -0.59
N ASN A 122 1.11 5.95 -0.14
CA ASN A 122 -0.25 6.44 0.01
C ASN A 122 -0.66 7.15 -1.29
N ARG A 123 -1.46 6.48 -2.12
CA ARG A 123 -1.45 6.63 -3.59
C ARG A 123 -0.11 6.18 -4.19
N SER A 124 -0.04 6.01 -5.52
CA SER A 124 1.12 5.41 -6.19
C SER A 124 1.08 5.64 -7.70
N HIS A 125 1.97 4.98 -8.45
CA HIS A 125 1.96 4.90 -9.91
C HIS A 125 0.63 4.44 -10.51
N TYR A 126 -0.24 3.78 -9.72
CA TYR A 126 -1.58 3.42 -10.17
C TYR A 126 -2.49 4.63 -10.46
N GLU A 127 -2.19 5.83 -9.94
CA GLU A 127 -2.94 7.05 -10.30
C GLU A 127 -2.95 7.28 -11.83
N GLU A 128 -1.89 6.85 -12.54
CA GLU A 128 -1.77 6.95 -14.00
C GLU A 128 -2.67 6.00 -14.78
N VAL A 129 -3.32 5.05 -14.12
CA VAL A 129 -4.36 4.20 -14.73
C VAL A 129 -5.70 4.32 -14.01
N LEU A 130 -5.80 5.27 -13.08
CA LEU A 130 -7.00 5.63 -12.32
C LEU A 130 -7.44 7.05 -12.69
N VAL A 131 -7.01 8.09 -11.97
CA VAL A 131 -7.44 9.47 -12.20
C VAL A 131 -7.14 9.94 -13.63
N VAL A 132 -6.00 9.57 -14.19
CA VAL A 132 -5.63 9.94 -15.58
C VAL A 132 -6.53 9.26 -16.62
N ARG A 133 -7.08 8.10 -16.28
CA ARG A 133 -8.02 7.36 -17.12
C ARG A 133 -9.44 7.89 -17.02
N VAL A 134 -9.88 8.29 -15.82
CA VAL A 134 -11.19 8.89 -15.58
C VAL A 134 -11.26 10.31 -16.14
N HIS A 135 -10.14 11.04 -16.11
CA HIS A 135 -10.02 12.41 -16.63
C HIS A 135 -8.97 12.47 -17.75
N PRO A 136 -9.33 12.12 -19.01
CA PRO A 136 -8.40 12.08 -20.13
C PRO A 136 -7.69 13.40 -20.42
N GLY A 137 -8.25 14.54 -19.98
CA GLY A 137 -7.60 15.85 -20.06
C GLY A 137 -6.26 15.90 -19.34
N ILE A 138 -6.07 15.10 -18.27
CA ILE A 138 -4.79 14.99 -17.56
C ILE A 138 -3.74 14.37 -18.47
N LEU A 139 -4.08 13.27 -19.18
CA LEU A 139 -3.18 12.65 -20.15
C LEU A 139 -2.80 13.63 -21.27
N GLN A 140 -3.76 14.43 -21.74
CA GLN A 140 -3.50 15.42 -22.78
C GLN A 140 -2.55 16.54 -22.31
N GLY A 141 -2.60 16.89 -21.03
CA GLY A 141 -1.71 17.87 -20.40
C GLY A 141 -0.32 17.34 -20.03
N GLN A 142 -0.07 16.03 -20.13
CA GLN A 142 1.27 15.46 -19.88
C GLN A 142 2.23 15.79 -21.04
N GLN A 143 3.52 15.93 -20.74
CA GLN A 143 4.59 16.19 -21.70
C GLN A 143 4.98 14.93 -22.49
N LEU A 144 4.00 14.30 -23.14
CA LEU A 144 4.17 13.09 -23.95
C LEU A 144 3.97 13.39 -25.44
N PRO A 145 4.67 12.66 -26.34
CA PRO A 145 4.39 12.71 -27.77
C PRO A 145 2.91 12.45 -28.08
N ASP A 146 2.33 13.20 -29.02
CA ASP A 146 0.91 13.08 -29.39
C ASP A 146 0.52 11.68 -29.85
N ALA A 147 1.44 10.98 -30.53
CA ALA A 147 1.24 9.58 -30.93
C ALA A 147 1.04 8.62 -29.75
N ILE A 148 1.65 8.92 -28.59
CA ILE A 148 1.46 8.13 -27.36
C ILE A 148 0.13 8.51 -26.70
N LYS A 149 -0.16 9.82 -26.57
CA LYS A 149 -1.40 10.32 -25.96
C LYS A 149 -2.67 9.88 -26.70
N SER A 150 -2.57 9.64 -28.00
CA SER A 150 -3.66 9.18 -28.87
C SER A 150 -3.72 7.67 -29.07
N ASP A 151 -2.80 6.90 -28.47
CA ASP A 151 -2.79 5.45 -28.60
C ASP A 151 -4.00 4.81 -27.90
N LYS A 152 -4.85 4.14 -28.69
CA LYS A 152 -6.04 3.41 -28.21
C LYS A 152 -5.69 2.30 -27.21
N ASN A 153 -4.44 1.82 -27.20
CA ASN A 153 -3.95 0.76 -26.33
C ASN A 153 -3.16 1.28 -25.12
N ILE A 154 -3.11 2.60 -24.88
CA ILE A 154 -2.26 3.19 -23.83
C ILE A 154 -2.48 2.56 -22.46
N TRP A 155 -3.72 2.26 -22.07
CA TRP A 155 -4.02 1.65 -20.77
C TRP A 155 -3.49 0.23 -20.65
N LYS A 156 -3.65 -0.59 -21.70
CA LYS A 156 -3.10 -1.94 -21.75
C LYS A 156 -1.58 -1.92 -21.60
N LYS A 157 -0.92 -1.02 -22.33
CA LYS A 157 0.53 -0.81 -22.24
C LYS A 157 0.96 -0.33 -20.85
N ARG A 158 0.25 0.62 -20.25
CA ARG A 158 0.53 1.06 -18.87
C ARG A 158 0.38 -0.08 -17.86
N PHE A 159 -0.60 -0.98 -18.01
CA PHE A 159 -0.68 -2.18 -17.17
C PHE A 159 0.53 -3.12 -17.37
N GLU A 160 1.00 -3.29 -18.61
CA GLU A 160 2.23 -4.02 -18.93
C GLU A 160 3.45 -3.38 -18.24
N HIS A 161 3.68 -2.08 -18.45
CA HIS A 161 4.79 -1.34 -17.83
C HIS A 161 4.78 -1.46 -16.30
N ILE A 162 3.60 -1.35 -15.67
CA ILE A 162 3.45 -1.48 -14.21
C ILE A 162 3.81 -2.90 -13.75
N ARG A 163 3.34 -3.94 -14.45
CA ARG A 163 3.70 -5.32 -14.11
C ARG A 163 5.19 -5.56 -14.29
N ASP A 164 5.78 -5.07 -15.37
CA ASP A 164 7.20 -5.25 -15.67
C ASP A 164 8.08 -4.57 -14.61
N TRP A 165 7.71 -3.35 -14.22
CA TRP A 165 8.37 -2.63 -13.13
C TRP A 165 8.26 -3.37 -11.80
N GLU A 166 7.05 -3.77 -11.39
CA GLU A 166 6.85 -4.51 -10.14
C GLU A 166 7.54 -5.90 -10.13
N ASN A 167 7.62 -6.57 -11.29
CA ASN A 167 8.37 -7.81 -11.45
C ASN A 167 9.87 -7.59 -11.31
N HIS A 168 10.40 -6.54 -11.94
CA HIS A 168 11.80 -6.14 -11.80
C HIS A 168 12.15 -5.89 -10.32
N LEU A 169 11.28 -5.19 -9.58
CA LEU A 169 11.46 -4.98 -8.14
C LEU A 169 11.49 -6.29 -7.34
N ALA A 170 10.53 -7.19 -7.60
CA ALA A 170 10.45 -8.48 -6.91
C ALA A 170 11.67 -9.37 -7.16
N GLU A 171 12.18 -9.39 -8.39
CA GLU A 171 13.39 -10.12 -8.77
C GLU A 171 14.66 -9.54 -8.15
N ASN A 172 14.60 -8.27 -7.77
CA ASN A 172 15.64 -7.57 -7.04
C ASN A 172 15.27 -7.43 -5.56
N GLY A 173 14.59 -8.39 -4.94
CA GLY A 173 14.42 -8.47 -3.47
C GLY A 173 13.49 -7.42 -2.83
N THR A 174 12.76 -6.64 -3.62
CA THR A 174 11.71 -5.73 -3.13
C THR A 174 10.36 -6.42 -3.25
N HIS A 175 9.80 -6.83 -2.12
CA HIS A 175 8.50 -7.50 -2.09
C HIS A 175 7.39 -6.46 -2.20
N VAL A 176 6.44 -6.64 -3.12
CA VAL A 176 5.34 -5.70 -3.31
C VAL A 176 4.02 -6.32 -2.84
N ILE A 177 3.23 -5.57 -2.07
CA ILE A 177 1.83 -5.89 -1.76
C ILE A 177 0.96 -4.66 -1.94
N LYS A 178 -0.23 -4.83 -2.53
CA LYS A 178 -1.11 -3.73 -2.92
C LYS A 178 -2.48 -3.89 -2.29
N PHE A 179 -2.99 -2.82 -1.69
CA PHE A 179 -4.29 -2.78 -1.03
C PHE A 179 -5.21 -1.80 -1.74
N PHE A 180 -6.36 -2.29 -2.21
CA PHE A 180 -7.48 -1.45 -2.58
C PHE A 180 -8.48 -1.42 -1.42
N LEU A 181 -8.65 -0.26 -0.79
CA LEU A 181 -9.64 -0.09 0.27
C LEU A 181 -11.01 0.19 -0.37
N ASN A 182 -11.83 -0.85 -0.47
CA ASN A 182 -13.13 -0.84 -1.12
C ASN A 182 -14.22 -0.31 -0.17
N VAL A 183 -14.50 1.00 -0.27
CA VAL A 183 -15.55 1.67 0.50
C VAL A 183 -16.81 1.78 -0.33
N SER A 184 -17.99 1.62 0.28
CA SER A 184 -19.25 1.85 -0.43
C SER A 184 -19.45 3.33 -0.73
N LYS A 185 -20.21 3.59 -1.78
CA LYS A 185 -20.66 4.94 -2.12
C LYS A 185 -21.45 5.55 -0.97
N ASP A 186 -22.21 4.77 -0.20
CA ASP A 186 -23.00 5.28 0.93
C ASP A 186 -22.12 5.64 2.14
N GLU A 187 -21.21 4.76 2.55
CA GLU A 187 -20.31 5.06 3.65
C GLU A 187 -19.37 6.24 3.32
N GLN A 188 -18.94 6.37 2.06
CA GLN A 188 -18.18 7.56 1.63
C GLN A 188 -19.00 8.84 1.85
N LYS A 189 -20.28 8.86 1.44
CA LYS A 189 -21.16 10.03 1.64
C LYS A 189 -21.24 10.40 3.12
N LYS A 190 -21.51 9.42 3.96
CA LYS A 190 -21.59 9.61 5.42
C LYS A 190 -20.30 10.23 5.95
N ARG A 191 -19.14 9.70 5.58
CA ARG A 191 -17.83 10.21 6.02
C ARG A 191 -17.52 11.61 5.50
N PHE A 192 -17.99 11.98 4.31
CA PHE A 192 -17.84 13.35 3.81
C PHE A 192 -18.72 14.33 4.59
N LEU A 193 -19.99 14.00 4.82
CA LEU A 193 -20.87 14.84 5.64
C LEU A 193 -20.30 15.02 7.05
N GLU A 194 -19.86 13.94 7.70
CA GLU A 194 -19.19 14.01 9.01
C GLU A 194 -17.93 14.91 9.00
N ARG A 195 -17.20 15.01 7.88
CA ARG A 195 -16.01 15.87 7.77
C ARG A 195 -16.37 17.34 7.56
N ILE A 196 -17.51 17.63 6.95
CA ILE A 196 -18.02 19.00 6.71
C ILE A 196 -18.63 19.54 8.00
N ASP A 197 -19.34 18.69 8.74
CA ASP A 197 -20.07 19.06 9.95
C ASP A 197 -19.14 19.19 11.19
N GLN A 198 -17.89 18.71 11.11
CA GLN A 198 -16.93 18.71 12.22
C GLN A 198 -15.74 19.63 11.92
N PRO A 199 -15.69 20.83 12.54
CA PRO A 199 -14.69 21.87 12.24
C PRO A 199 -13.23 21.37 12.23
N GLU A 200 -12.87 20.47 13.15
CA GLU A 200 -11.53 19.89 13.27
C GLU A 200 -11.16 18.92 12.14
N LYS A 201 -12.12 18.55 11.29
CA LYS A 201 -11.94 17.68 10.11
C LYS A 201 -12.13 18.42 8.79
N ASN A 202 -12.62 19.66 8.78
CA ASN A 202 -12.86 20.44 7.56
C ASN A 202 -11.60 20.53 6.68
N TRP A 203 -10.42 20.66 7.28
CA TRP A 203 -9.14 20.70 6.55
C TRP A 203 -8.83 19.42 5.75
N LYS A 204 -9.51 18.31 6.03
CA LYS A 204 -9.39 17.01 5.33
C LYS A 204 -10.38 16.84 4.19
N PHE A 205 -11.23 17.83 3.92
CA PHE A 205 -12.21 17.79 2.85
C PHE A 205 -11.87 18.82 1.78
N SER A 206 -11.89 18.37 0.52
CA SER A 206 -11.80 19.26 -0.63
C SER A 206 -13.11 19.24 -1.40
N ALA A 207 -13.54 20.39 -1.91
CA ALA A 207 -14.70 20.45 -2.82
C ALA A 207 -14.48 19.59 -4.08
N GLY A 208 -13.23 19.33 -4.47
CA GLY A 208 -12.88 18.39 -5.54
C GLY A 208 -13.33 16.96 -5.24
N ASP A 209 -13.30 16.52 -3.98
CA ASP A 209 -13.67 15.15 -3.58
C ASP A 209 -15.13 14.82 -3.92
N ALA A 210 -16.01 15.83 -3.84
CA ALA A 210 -17.41 15.70 -4.24
C ALA A 210 -17.60 15.57 -5.76
N LYS A 211 -16.71 16.19 -6.57
CA LYS A 211 -16.71 16.06 -8.03
C LYS A 211 -16.21 14.68 -8.45
N GLU A 212 -15.14 14.17 -7.83
CA GLU A 212 -14.65 12.81 -8.08
C GLU A 212 -15.70 11.75 -7.76
N ARG A 213 -16.53 11.99 -6.74
CA ARG A 213 -17.68 11.14 -6.41
C ARG A 213 -18.74 11.09 -7.52
N ALA A 214 -18.89 12.13 -8.34
CA ALA A 214 -19.88 12.15 -9.42
C ALA A 214 -19.55 11.13 -10.52
N VAL A 215 -18.26 10.86 -10.74
CA VAL A 215 -17.73 9.88 -11.71
C VAL A 215 -17.35 8.55 -11.04
N TRP A 216 -18.08 8.17 -9.99
CA TRP A 216 -17.82 6.96 -9.20
C TRP A 216 -17.71 5.69 -10.04
N ASP A 217 -18.63 5.48 -10.98
CA ASP A 217 -18.71 4.24 -11.76
C ASP A 217 -17.50 4.11 -12.70
N ASP A 218 -17.00 5.23 -13.23
CA ASP A 218 -15.78 5.27 -14.04
C ASP A 218 -14.55 4.89 -13.22
N TYR A 219 -14.46 5.38 -11.97
CA TYR A 219 -13.41 4.96 -11.04
C TYR A 219 -13.49 3.47 -10.69
N MET A 220 -14.69 2.95 -10.40
CA MET A 220 -14.85 1.53 -10.09
C MET A 220 -14.41 0.66 -11.26
N LYS A 221 -14.77 1.04 -12.48
CA LYS A 221 -14.31 0.37 -13.71
C LYS A 221 -12.79 0.47 -13.89
N ALA A 222 -12.21 1.64 -13.64
CA ALA A 222 -10.76 1.82 -13.71
C ALA A 222 -10.02 0.94 -12.68
N TYR A 223 -10.54 0.83 -11.45
CA TYR A 223 -10.03 -0.08 -10.43
C TYR A 223 -10.16 -1.55 -10.81
N GLU A 224 -11.34 -1.98 -11.28
CA GLU A 224 -11.56 -3.36 -11.75
C GLU A 224 -10.54 -3.75 -12.82
N ASP A 225 -10.36 -2.91 -13.83
CA ASP A 225 -9.41 -3.15 -14.91
C ASP A 225 -7.96 -3.17 -14.42
N ALA A 226 -7.56 -2.18 -13.60
CA ALA A 226 -6.19 -2.10 -13.08
C ALA A 226 -5.85 -3.30 -12.19
N ILE A 227 -6.72 -3.65 -11.25
CA ILE A 227 -6.52 -4.79 -10.35
C ILE A 227 -6.49 -6.10 -11.14
N SER A 228 -7.43 -6.30 -12.07
CA SER A 228 -7.48 -7.49 -12.92
C SER A 228 -6.21 -7.65 -13.76
N ALA A 229 -5.70 -6.53 -14.28
CA ALA A 229 -4.56 -6.54 -15.18
C ALA A 229 -3.22 -6.61 -14.44
N THR A 230 -3.12 -6.22 -13.17
CA THR A 230 -1.82 -6.12 -12.49
C THR A 230 -1.69 -6.92 -11.19
N SER A 231 -2.71 -7.66 -10.76
CA SER A 231 -2.53 -8.62 -9.67
C SER A 231 -1.76 -9.85 -10.16
N THR A 232 -0.59 -10.10 -9.58
CA THR A 232 0.26 -11.26 -9.88
C THR A 232 0.62 -11.99 -8.60
N LYS A 233 1.09 -13.23 -8.69
CA LYS A 233 1.63 -13.95 -7.51
C LYS A 233 2.79 -13.21 -6.82
N LYS A 234 3.66 -12.54 -7.60
CA LYS A 234 4.82 -11.80 -7.08
C LYS A 234 4.41 -10.48 -6.41
N SER A 235 3.40 -9.82 -6.98
CA SER A 235 2.90 -8.51 -6.58
C SER A 235 1.37 -8.56 -6.47
N PRO A 236 0.80 -9.15 -5.41
CA PRO A 236 -0.64 -9.35 -5.29
C PRO A 236 -1.39 -8.07 -4.95
N TRP A 237 -2.63 -7.99 -5.45
CA TRP A 237 -3.65 -7.06 -4.96
C TRP A 237 -4.56 -7.73 -3.94
N TYR A 238 -4.91 -6.99 -2.90
CA TYR A 238 -5.93 -7.33 -1.92
C TYR A 238 -7.04 -6.28 -1.94
N ILE A 239 -8.28 -6.74 -2.11
CA ILE A 239 -9.49 -5.92 -2.07
C ILE A 239 -10.05 -5.98 -0.65
N ILE A 240 -9.85 -4.90 0.11
CA ILE A 240 -10.15 -4.85 1.53
C ILE A 240 -11.47 -4.11 1.76
N PRO A 241 -12.47 -4.70 2.46
CA PRO A 241 -13.67 -3.98 2.87
C PRO A 241 -13.32 -2.79 3.74
N ALA A 242 -13.79 -1.60 3.35
CA ALA A 242 -13.39 -0.34 3.96
C ALA A 242 -14.50 0.38 4.71
N ASP A 243 -15.71 -0.20 4.83
CA ASP A 243 -16.81 0.45 5.52
C ASP A 243 -16.64 0.42 7.04
N LYS A 244 -16.06 -0.66 7.56
CA LYS A 244 -15.74 -0.85 8.97
C LYS A 244 -14.25 -0.67 9.21
N LYS A 245 -13.82 0.57 9.51
CA LYS A 245 -12.40 0.93 9.71
C LYS A 245 -11.62 -0.01 10.63
N TRP A 246 -12.25 -0.51 11.69
CA TRP A 246 -11.61 -1.43 12.64
C TRP A 246 -11.24 -2.75 11.95
N PHE A 247 -12.12 -3.29 11.10
CA PHE A 247 -11.88 -4.51 10.37
C PHE A 247 -10.87 -4.30 9.24
N THR A 248 -10.95 -3.16 8.54
CA THR A 248 -9.97 -2.77 7.52
C THR A 248 -8.54 -2.80 8.09
N ARG A 249 -8.33 -2.25 9.30
CA ARG A 249 -7.02 -2.25 9.97
C ARG A 249 -6.56 -3.67 10.30
N LEU A 250 -7.46 -4.48 10.86
CA LEU A 250 -7.18 -5.88 11.16
C LEU A 250 -6.75 -6.66 9.90
N ALA A 251 -7.56 -6.58 8.83
CA ALA A 251 -7.28 -7.29 7.58
C ALA A 251 -5.96 -6.88 6.94
N VAL A 252 -5.67 -5.57 6.90
CA VAL A 252 -4.40 -5.06 6.38
C VAL A 252 -3.23 -5.54 7.25
N SER A 253 -3.32 -5.47 8.57
CA SER A 253 -2.26 -5.92 9.48
C SER A 253 -1.94 -7.41 9.32
N GLU A 254 -2.96 -8.26 9.25
CA GLU A 254 -2.83 -9.70 9.06
C GLU A 254 -2.09 -10.03 7.75
N ILE A 255 -2.44 -9.34 6.67
CA ILE A 255 -1.83 -9.58 5.35
C ILE A 255 -0.36 -9.16 5.34
N ILE A 256 -0.03 -8.04 5.99
CA ILE A 256 1.36 -7.57 6.08
C ILE A 256 2.21 -8.53 6.91
N VAL A 257 1.71 -8.97 8.08
CA VAL A 257 2.41 -9.96 8.93
C VAL A 257 2.68 -11.23 8.14
N LYS A 258 1.65 -11.82 7.53
CA LYS A 258 1.81 -13.03 6.69
C LYS A 258 2.80 -12.84 5.55
N ARG A 259 2.83 -11.65 4.94
CA ARG A 259 3.82 -11.35 3.89
C ARG A 259 5.24 -11.37 4.45
N LEU A 260 5.49 -10.69 5.56
CA LEU A 260 6.81 -10.67 6.21
C LEU A 260 7.23 -12.05 6.70
N GLU A 261 6.32 -12.84 7.27
CA GLU A 261 6.57 -14.24 7.65
C GLU A 261 7.01 -15.08 6.45
N SER A 262 6.38 -14.89 5.28
CA SER A 262 6.72 -15.61 4.05
C SER A 262 8.09 -15.24 3.46
N MET A 263 8.73 -14.18 3.95
CA MET A 263 10.03 -13.71 3.44
C MET A 263 11.23 -14.44 4.06
N GLY A 264 11.01 -15.33 5.04
CA GLY A 264 12.11 -16.10 5.66
C GLY A 264 13.09 -15.22 6.44
N LEU A 265 12.58 -14.17 7.08
CA LEU A 265 13.40 -13.18 7.79
C LEU A 265 14.05 -13.78 9.05
N ALA A 266 15.32 -13.49 9.23
CA ALA A 266 16.09 -13.91 10.41
C ALA A 266 17.13 -12.85 10.80
N TYR A 267 17.47 -12.79 12.08
CA TYR A 267 18.62 -12.02 12.51
C TYR A 267 19.91 -12.59 11.90
N PRO A 268 20.90 -11.74 11.57
CA PRO A 268 22.21 -12.21 11.11
C PRO A 268 22.83 -13.18 12.12
N THR A 269 23.36 -14.30 11.62
CA THR A 269 24.11 -15.25 12.45
C THR A 269 25.44 -14.65 12.86
N VAL A 270 25.80 -14.75 14.14
CA VAL A 270 27.11 -14.29 14.61
C VAL A 270 28.16 -15.34 14.28
N THR A 271 29.19 -14.95 13.52
CA THR A 271 30.32 -15.82 13.20
C THR A 271 31.20 -16.04 14.44
N GLU A 272 31.99 -17.13 14.46
CA GLU A 272 32.93 -17.38 15.56
C GLU A 272 33.90 -16.22 15.77
N ALA A 273 34.40 -15.61 14.69
CA ALA A 273 35.24 -14.42 14.74
C ALA A 273 34.53 -13.23 15.39
N ARG A 274 33.28 -12.95 15.00
CA ARG A 274 32.49 -11.86 15.60
C ARG A 274 32.15 -12.15 17.06
N MET A 275 31.90 -13.41 17.42
CA MET A 275 31.71 -13.80 18.82
C MET A 275 32.96 -13.55 19.65
N ALA A 276 34.15 -13.84 19.13
CA ALA A 276 35.41 -13.54 19.81
C ALA A 276 35.58 -12.04 20.06
N GLU A 277 35.31 -11.20 19.05
CA GLU A 277 35.33 -9.72 19.20
C GLU A 277 34.34 -9.23 20.26
N LEU A 278 33.14 -9.82 20.33
CA LEU A 278 32.14 -9.46 21.33
C LEU A 278 32.59 -9.82 22.75
N VAL A 279 33.22 -10.98 22.92
CA VAL A 279 33.77 -11.41 24.22
C VAL A 279 34.92 -10.50 24.65
N GLU A 280 35.83 -10.16 23.75
CA GLU A 280 36.93 -9.23 24.02
C GLU A 280 36.41 -7.84 24.39
N SER A 281 35.46 -7.31 23.61
CA SER A 281 34.82 -6.02 23.88
C SER A 281 34.13 -6.00 25.24
N LYS A 282 33.44 -7.09 25.60
CA LYS A 282 32.81 -7.25 26.91
C LYS A 282 33.85 -7.20 28.04
N ALA A 283 34.97 -7.90 27.88
CA ALA A 283 36.04 -7.91 28.88
C ALA A 283 36.67 -6.52 29.08
N ILE A 284 36.84 -5.73 28.00
CA ILE A 284 37.33 -4.34 28.08
C ILE A 284 36.37 -3.48 28.92
N LEU A 285 35.07 -3.53 28.62
CA LEU A 285 34.05 -2.74 29.32
C LEU A 285 33.90 -3.13 30.79
N GLU A 286 33.99 -4.43 31.11
CA GLU A 286 33.94 -4.91 32.50
C GLU A 286 35.19 -4.53 33.31
N ALA A 287 36.29 -4.16 32.65
CA ALA A 287 37.52 -3.71 33.28
C ALA A 287 37.59 -2.19 33.51
N GLU A 288 36.62 -1.41 33.01
CA GLU A 288 36.53 0.02 33.30
C GLU A 288 36.14 0.25 34.78
N LYS A 289 36.89 1.14 35.46
CA LYS A 289 36.70 1.47 36.88
C LYS A 289 35.75 2.66 37.07
#